data_AF-D2JU87-F1
#
_entry.id   AF-D2JU87-F1
#
_cell.length_a   1.000
_cell.length_b   1.000
_cell.length_c   1.000
_cell.angle_alpha   90.00
_cell.angle_beta   90.00
_cell.angle_gamma   90.00
#
_symmetry.space_group_name_H-M   'P 1'
#
loop_
_entity.id
_entity.type
_entity.pdbx_description
1 polymer ?
#
loop_
_entity_poly.entity_id
_entity_poly.type
_entity_poly.pdbx_seq_one_letter_code
_entity_poly.pdbx_strand_id
1 'polypeptide(L)'
;IHLYEPLHRKIFEVAGDIIRMGKIANPVTIKTFLKADEKVGDMTVSEYLARLAREAVTIINAEDYGRAIYDLALRRALITIGEDMVNIAYDAPLDMPPQTQIEDTERRLFELAENGRYDGGFQAFNDAVALAIDMAAVAKERDGGLSGISTGIHSLDSKMGGLQRSDLIILAGRPGMGKTSLATNIAYNIAAAYEGEVQSDGSMKARNGGVVGFYSLEMSSEQLATRIISEQTEVSSSKIRRGDINDADLEKLVACSMMMQKVPLYIDQTGGISIAQLAARARRLKRQRGLDVLVVDYVQLMTGSGKSNENRVQEITQITTGLKALGKELNVPIIALSQLSRQVESRDDKRPQLSDLRESGSIEQDADVVL
;
A
#
# COMPACT_ATOMS: atom_id res chain seq x y z
N ILE A 1 -16.60 -14.99 8.36
CA ILE A 1 -17.40 -16.21 8.72
C ILE A 1 -17.88 -16.89 7.44
N HIS A 2 -17.37 -18.08 7.10
CA HIS A 2 -17.59 -18.69 5.79
C HIS A 2 -18.79 -19.65 5.69
N LEU A 3 -19.06 -20.43 6.74
CA LEU A 3 -20.18 -21.38 6.75
C LEU A 3 -21.50 -20.64 7.04
N TYR A 4 -22.55 -20.90 6.26
CA TYR A 4 -23.84 -20.23 6.44
C TYR A 4 -24.53 -20.69 7.73
N GLU A 5 -24.68 -22.00 7.90
CA GLU A 5 -25.37 -22.59 9.03
C GLU A 5 -24.56 -22.46 10.34
N PRO A 6 -25.17 -21.96 11.43
CA PRO A 6 -24.51 -21.82 12.73
C PRO A 6 -23.91 -23.14 13.27
N LEU A 7 -24.62 -24.25 13.08
CA LEU A 7 -24.16 -25.56 13.50
C LEU A 7 -22.88 -25.99 12.75
N HIS A 8 -22.78 -25.71 11.45
CA HIS A 8 -21.57 -26.03 10.68
C HIS A 8 -20.38 -25.21 11.14
N ARG A 9 -20.56 -23.93 11.47
CA ARG A 9 -19.50 -23.08 12.06
C ARG A 9 -18.95 -23.72 13.33
N LYS A 10 -19.86 -24.13 14.21
CA LYS A 10 -19.51 -24.74 15.50
C LYS A 10 -18.81 -26.08 15.34
N ILE A 11 -19.28 -26.93 14.42
CA ILE A 11 -18.61 -28.19 14.07
C ILE A 11 -17.19 -27.92 13.56
N PHE A 12 -17.02 -26.95 12.67
CA PHE A 12 -15.72 -26.59 12.10
C PHE A 12 -14.75 -26.02 13.14
N GLU A 13 -15.22 -25.14 14.02
CA GLU A 13 -14.43 -24.59 15.14
C GLU A 13 -13.95 -25.69 16.09
N VAL A 14 -14.87 -26.54 16.55
CA VAL A 14 -14.55 -27.67 17.46
C VAL A 14 -13.58 -28.65 16.80
N ALA A 15 -13.79 -28.98 15.52
CA ALA A 15 -12.87 -29.84 14.78
C ALA A 15 -11.46 -29.23 14.70
N GLY A 16 -11.37 -27.92 14.42
CA GLY A 16 -10.12 -27.18 14.38
C GLY A 16 -9.40 -27.16 15.74
N ASP A 17 -10.13 -26.96 16.84
CA ASP A 17 -9.55 -27.00 18.19
C ASP A 17 -8.98 -28.37 18.55
N ILE A 18 -9.74 -29.44 18.26
CA ILE A 18 -9.30 -30.82 18.52
C ILE A 18 -8.02 -31.12 17.73
N ILE A 19 -7.95 -30.70 16.45
CA ILE A 19 -6.78 -30.89 15.59
C ILE A 19 -5.57 -30.08 16.11
N ARG A 20 -5.76 -28.82 16.51
CA ARG A 20 -4.71 -27.98 17.11
C ARG A 20 -4.12 -28.58 18.39
N MET A 21 -4.93 -29.31 19.16
CA MET A 21 -4.49 -30.06 20.34
C MET A 21 -3.78 -31.38 20.01
N GLY A 22 -3.56 -31.69 18.73
CA GLY A 22 -2.90 -32.92 18.27
C GLY A 22 -3.79 -34.17 18.36
N LYS A 23 -5.12 -34.01 18.48
CA LYS A 23 -6.07 -35.12 18.58
C LYS A 23 -6.82 -35.34 17.28
N ILE A 24 -7.35 -36.55 17.09
CA ILE A 24 -8.15 -36.89 15.91
C ILE A 24 -9.57 -36.33 16.06
N ALA A 25 -9.95 -35.45 15.13
CA ALA A 25 -11.32 -34.97 15.00
C ALA A 25 -12.17 -36.02 14.25
N ASN A 26 -13.15 -36.59 14.94
CA ASN A 26 -14.09 -37.56 14.39
C ASN A 26 -15.47 -37.36 15.04
N PRO A 27 -16.55 -38.00 14.54
CA PRO A 27 -17.89 -37.81 15.10
C PRO A 27 -17.99 -38.08 16.60
N VAL A 28 -17.18 -38.98 17.16
CA VAL A 28 -17.18 -39.32 18.59
C VAL A 28 -16.46 -38.27 19.43
N THR A 29 -15.37 -37.69 18.93
CA THR A 29 -14.63 -36.64 19.63
C THR A 29 -15.26 -35.27 19.49
N ILE A 30 -15.93 -34.98 18.37
CA ILE A 30 -16.62 -33.70 18.15
C ILE A 30 -17.92 -33.63 18.97
N LYS A 31 -18.71 -34.71 19.03
CA LYS A 31 -20.01 -34.69 19.72
C LYS A 31 -19.93 -34.33 21.20
N THR A 32 -18.79 -34.59 21.87
CA THR A 32 -18.63 -34.29 23.31
C THR A 32 -18.58 -32.80 23.60
N PHE A 33 -18.34 -31.97 22.58
CA PHE A 33 -18.27 -30.50 22.68
C PHE A 33 -19.46 -29.79 22.04
N LEU A 34 -20.44 -30.55 21.53
CA LEU A 34 -21.70 -30.02 21.01
C LEU A 34 -22.82 -30.27 22.03
N LYS A 35 -23.83 -29.40 22.05
CA LYS A 35 -24.92 -29.57 23.02
C LYS A 35 -25.82 -30.74 22.60
N ALA A 36 -26.31 -31.50 23.58
CA ALA A 36 -27.11 -32.70 23.32
C ALA A 36 -28.51 -32.41 22.75
N ASP A 37 -29.02 -31.19 22.94
CA ASP A 37 -30.31 -30.70 22.45
C ASP A 37 -30.24 -30.10 21.04
N GLU A 38 -29.05 -29.87 20.48
CA GLU A 38 -28.91 -29.45 19.09
C GLU A 38 -29.42 -30.56 18.14
N LYS A 39 -30.20 -30.18 17.13
CA LYS A 39 -30.79 -31.09 16.14
C LYS A 39 -30.78 -30.47 14.75
N VAL A 40 -30.79 -31.31 13.73
CA VAL A 40 -30.95 -30.91 12.32
C VAL A 40 -32.16 -31.63 11.77
N GLY A 41 -33.29 -30.91 11.66
CA GLY A 41 -34.59 -31.53 11.43
C GLY A 41 -34.90 -32.55 12.53
N ASP A 42 -35.15 -33.80 12.15
CA ASP A 42 -35.41 -34.90 13.08
C ASP A 42 -34.14 -35.64 13.55
N MET A 43 -32.96 -35.31 13.00
CA MET A 43 -31.71 -35.98 13.33
C MET A 43 -31.05 -35.36 14.57
N THR A 44 -30.57 -36.21 15.47
CA THR A 44 -29.68 -35.79 16.56
C THR A 44 -28.32 -35.34 16.01
N VAL A 45 -27.58 -34.48 16.74
CA VAL A 45 -26.21 -34.09 16.35
C VAL A 45 -25.32 -35.30 16.07
N SER A 46 -25.44 -36.38 16.85
CA SER A 46 -24.63 -37.58 16.66
C SER A 46 -24.91 -38.28 15.34
N GLU A 47 -26.19 -38.42 14.97
CA GLU A 47 -26.59 -38.98 13.67
C GLU A 47 -26.17 -38.07 12.52
N TYR A 48 -26.26 -36.75 12.72
CA TYR A 48 -25.85 -35.76 11.73
C TYR A 48 -24.34 -35.81 11.45
N LEU A 49 -23.50 -35.85 12.50
CA LEU A 49 -22.04 -36.01 12.36
C LEU A 49 -21.66 -37.33 11.68
N ALA A 50 -22.35 -38.43 12.01
CA ALA A 50 -22.13 -39.72 11.37
C ALA A 50 -22.54 -39.70 9.89
N ARG A 51 -23.56 -38.93 9.52
CA ARG A 51 -23.93 -38.69 8.13
C ARG A 51 -22.87 -37.86 7.40
N LEU A 52 -22.42 -36.74 7.97
CA LEU A 52 -21.36 -35.90 7.38
C LEU A 52 -20.09 -36.72 7.10
N ALA A 53 -19.67 -37.56 8.06
CA ALA A 53 -18.51 -38.43 7.88
C ALA A 53 -18.70 -39.48 6.77
N ARG A 54 -19.92 -39.99 6.58
CA ARG A 54 -20.24 -40.94 5.49
C ARG A 54 -20.34 -40.29 4.11
N GLU A 55 -20.68 -39.01 4.03
CA GLU A 55 -20.74 -38.30 2.73
C GLU A 55 -19.37 -37.74 2.32
N ALA A 56 -18.44 -37.55 3.26
CA ALA A 56 -17.07 -37.06 3.03
C ALA A 56 -16.08 -38.10 2.41
N VAL A 57 -16.56 -39.13 1.70
CA VAL A 57 -15.76 -40.30 1.25
C VAL A 57 -14.65 -39.96 0.26
N THR A 58 -14.72 -38.83 -0.44
CA THR A 58 -13.66 -38.38 -1.37
C THR A 58 -12.99 -37.09 -0.87
N ILE A 59 -11.94 -37.24 -0.07
CA ILE A 59 -11.11 -36.14 0.47
C ILE A 59 -10.41 -35.34 -0.67
N ILE A 60 -10.27 -35.94 -1.85
CA ILE A 60 -9.57 -35.37 -3.02
C ILE A 60 -10.13 -34.00 -3.42
N ASN A 61 -11.44 -33.75 -3.21
CA ASN A 61 -12.11 -32.51 -3.63
C ASN A 61 -12.34 -31.52 -2.46
N ALA A 62 -11.73 -31.75 -1.29
CA ALA A 62 -11.97 -30.90 -0.11
C ALA A 62 -11.61 -29.43 -0.37
N GLU A 63 -10.55 -29.17 -1.15
CA GLU A 63 -10.16 -27.83 -1.56
C GLU A 63 -11.24 -27.16 -2.42
N ASP A 64 -11.78 -27.86 -3.41
CA ASP A 64 -12.83 -27.34 -4.29
C ASP A 64 -14.11 -27.00 -3.52
N TYR A 65 -14.51 -27.86 -2.57
CA TYR A 65 -15.64 -27.56 -1.68
C TYR A 65 -15.35 -26.36 -0.78
N GLY A 66 -14.12 -26.25 -0.27
CA GLY A 66 -13.65 -25.09 0.50
C GLY A 66 -13.75 -23.79 -0.31
N ARG A 67 -13.28 -23.80 -1.56
CA ARG A 67 -13.39 -22.67 -2.50
C ARG A 67 -14.84 -22.30 -2.77
N ALA A 68 -15.70 -23.28 -3.03
CA ALA A 68 -17.13 -23.02 -3.26
C ALA A 68 -17.82 -22.37 -2.04
N ILE A 69 -17.52 -22.85 -0.82
CA ILE A 69 -18.03 -22.24 0.42
C ILE A 69 -17.50 -20.81 0.58
N TYR A 70 -16.22 -20.58 0.28
CA TYR A 70 -15.60 -19.26 0.34
C TYR A 70 -16.24 -18.29 -0.66
N ASP A 71 -16.42 -18.69 -1.92
CA ASP A 71 -17.06 -17.86 -2.95
C ASP A 71 -18.49 -17.46 -2.56
N LEU A 72 -19.27 -18.40 -2.01
CA LEU A 72 -20.61 -18.12 -1.51
C LEU A 72 -20.59 -17.18 -0.29
N ALA A 73 -19.59 -17.30 0.59
CA ALA A 73 -19.42 -16.39 1.71
C ALA A 73 -19.07 -14.97 1.25
N LEU A 74 -18.18 -14.85 0.26
CA LEU A 74 -17.79 -13.59 -0.35
C LEU A 74 -19.01 -12.90 -0.99
N ARG A 75 -19.84 -13.65 -1.73
CA ARG A 75 -21.10 -13.13 -2.29
C ARG A 75 -22.05 -12.63 -1.21
N ARG A 76 -22.21 -13.34 -0.09
CA ARG A 76 -23.04 -12.88 1.03
C ARG A 76 -22.50 -11.59 1.65
N ALA A 77 -21.19 -11.49 1.85
CA ALA A 77 -20.57 -10.28 2.36
C ALA A 77 -20.75 -9.08 1.42
N LEU A 78 -20.64 -9.30 0.10
CA LEU A 78 -20.94 -8.26 -0.91
C LEU A 78 -22.39 -7.79 -0.83
N ILE A 79 -23.35 -8.71 -0.66
CA ILE A 79 -24.77 -8.38 -0.48
C ILE A 79 -24.95 -7.50 0.76
N THR A 80 -24.37 -7.87 1.90
CA THR A 80 -24.46 -7.08 3.13
C THR A 80 -23.86 -5.68 2.97
N ILE A 81 -22.71 -5.54 2.31
CA ILE A 81 -22.12 -4.21 2.03
C ILE A 81 -23.06 -3.38 1.16
N GLY A 82 -23.67 -3.98 0.13
CA GLY A 82 -24.63 -3.31 -0.73
C GLY A 82 -25.89 -2.86 0.00
N GLU A 83 -26.47 -3.73 0.83
CA GLU A 83 -27.65 -3.42 1.66
C GLU A 83 -27.36 -2.27 2.64
N ASP A 84 -26.22 -2.31 3.34
CA ASP A 84 -25.82 -1.25 4.26
C ASP A 84 -25.60 0.08 3.53
N MET A 85 -24.96 0.06 2.36
CA MET A 85 -24.77 1.25 1.54
C MET A 85 -26.11 1.88 1.15
N VAL A 86 -27.09 1.07 0.75
CA VAL A 86 -28.45 1.54 0.43
C VAL A 86 -29.13 2.12 1.67
N ASN A 87 -29.09 1.42 2.80
CA ASN A 87 -29.73 1.85 4.04
C ASN A 87 -29.14 3.18 4.55
N ILE A 88 -27.82 3.33 4.55
CA ILE A 88 -27.13 4.56 4.97
C ILE A 88 -27.44 5.71 4.01
N ALA A 89 -27.55 5.45 2.70
CA ALA A 89 -27.88 6.49 1.72
C ALA A 89 -29.32 7.01 1.88
N TYR A 90 -30.26 6.16 2.29
CA TYR A 90 -31.64 6.55 2.58
C TYR A 90 -31.76 7.29 3.92
N ASP A 91 -31.15 6.77 4.99
CA ASP A 91 -31.24 7.29 6.35
C ASP A 91 -29.91 7.88 6.84
N ALA A 92 -29.34 8.78 6.04
CA ALA A 92 -28.04 9.39 6.33
C ALA A 92 -28.08 10.28 7.60
N PRO A 93 -27.19 10.06 8.60
CA PRO A 93 -27.02 10.98 9.72
C PRO A 93 -26.64 12.40 9.24
N LEU A 94 -27.08 13.43 9.97
CA LEU A 94 -26.82 14.83 9.62
C LEU A 94 -25.32 15.17 9.56
N ASP A 95 -24.48 14.42 10.26
CA ASP A 95 -23.02 14.60 10.32
C ASP A 95 -22.24 13.68 9.35
N MET A 96 -22.92 12.93 8.49
CA MET A 96 -22.29 12.02 7.53
C MET A 96 -22.46 12.51 6.09
N PRO A 97 -21.54 13.36 5.59
CA PRO A 97 -21.60 13.83 4.22
C PRO A 97 -21.40 12.66 3.22
N PRO A 98 -21.90 12.79 1.98
CA PRO A 98 -21.80 11.73 0.97
C PRO A 98 -20.36 11.24 0.70
N GLN A 99 -19.34 12.10 0.80
CA GLN A 99 -17.95 11.68 0.65
C GLN A 99 -17.54 10.63 1.70
N THR A 100 -17.97 10.79 2.94
CA THR A 100 -17.65 9.85 4.03
C THR A 100 -18.35 8.50 3.83
N GLN A 101 -19.54 8.48 3.23
CA GLN A 101 -20.23 7.23 2.88
C GLN A 101 -19.49 6.45 1.79
N ILE A 102 -18.95 7.17 0.79
CA ILE A 102 -18.13 6.57 -0.27
C ILE A 102 -16.86 5.98 0.35
N GLU A 103 -16.16 6.72 1.20
CA GLU A 103 -14.93 6.26 1.86
C GLU A 103 -15.15 5.03 2.75
N ASP A 104 -16.24 4.98 3.52
CA ASP A 104 -16.59 3.81 4.34
C ASP A 104 -16.87 2.58 3.48
N THR A 105 -17.61 2.75 2.38
CA THR A 105 -17.92 1.67 1.44
C THR A 105 -16.65 1.16 0.75
N GLU A 106 -15.76 2.06 0.30
CA GLU A 106 -14.48 1.69 -0.28
C GLU A 106 -13.61 0.90 0.70
N ARG A 107 -13.56 1.31 1.98
CA ARG A 107 -12.84 0.60 3.04
C ARG A 107 -13.38 -0.82 3.24
N ARG A 108 -14.70 -0.98 3.36
CA ARG A 108 -15.34 -2.30 3.57
C ARG A 108 -15.16 -3.25 2.39
N LEU A 109 -15.27 -2.76 1.16
CA LEU A 109 -14.99 -3.54 -0.04
C LEU A 109 -13.52 -3.96 -0.10
N PHE A 110 -12.62 -3.10 0.37
CA PHE A 110 -11.20 -3.40 0.44
C PHE A 110 -10.88 -4.49 1.48
N GLU A 111 -11.38 -4.36 2.72
CA GLU A 111 -11.24 -5.38 3.76
C GLU A 111 -11.75 -6.76 3.28
N LEU A 112 -12.86 -6.77 2.53
CA LEU A 112 -13.42 -8.00 1.98
C LEU A 112 -12.50 -8.63 0.91
N ALA A 113 -11.84 -7.82 0.09
CA ALA A 113 -10.88 -8.28 -0.91
C ALA A 113 -9.57 -8.80 -0.28
N GLU A 114 -9.17 -8.28 0.89
CA GLU A 114 -7.95 -8.70 1.59
C GLU A 114 -8.12 -9.93 2.47
N ASN A 115 -9.33 -10.20 2.98
CA ASN A 115 -9.62 -11.40 3.79
C ASN A 115 -9.40 -12.73 3.05
N GLY A 116 -9.08 -12.72 1.75
CA GLY A 116 -8.62 -13.89 0.98
C GLY A 116 -7.11 -14.04 0.83
N ARG A 117 -6.30 -13.07 1.31
CA ARG A 117 -4.84 -13.02 1.09
C ARG A 117 -4.01 -12.76 2.34
N TYR A 118 -4.62 -12.35 3.45
CA TYR A 118 -3.90 -12.00 4.67
C TYR A 118 -3.95 -13.14 5.69
N ASP A 119 -3.01 -14.08 5.59
CA ASP A 119 -2.68 -14.95 6.72
C ASP A 119 -1.72 -14.18 7.64
N GLY A 120 -2.28 -13.19 8.35
CA GLY A 120 -1.57 -12.45 9.38
C GLY A 120 -1.35 -13.35 10.60
N GLY A 121 -0.15 -13.91 10.71
CA GLY A 121 0.26 -14.78 11.82
C GLY A 121 1.76 -14.70 12.08
N PHE A 122 2.22 -15.36 13.15
CA PHE A 122 3.65 -15.51 13.41
C PHE A 122 4.29 -16.33 12.27
N GLN A 123 5.23 -15.74 11.54
CA GLN A 123 6.09 -16.52 10.64
C GLN A 123 7.16 -17.24 11.44
N ALA A 124 7.46 -18.50 11.06
CA ALA A 124 8.61 -19.19 11.63
C ALA A 124 9.89 -18.44 11.24
N PHE A 125 10.82 -18.26 12.18
CA PHE A 125 12.05 -17.52 11.94
C PHE A 125 12.84 -18.06 10.73
N ASN A 126 12.78 -19.38 10.49
CA ASN A 126 13.42 -20.01 9.34
C ASN A 126 12.87 -19.52 7.99
N ASP A 127 11.57 -19.23 7.89
CA ASP A 127 10.96 -18.73 6.65
C ASP A 127 11.42 -17.30 6.36
N ALA A 128 11.51 -16.47 7.41
CA ALA A 128 12.04 -15.11 7.31
C ALA A 128 13.53 -15.09 6.91
N VAL A 129 14.33 -16.02 7.44
CA VAL A 129 15.74 -16.16 7.06
C VAL A 129 15.89 -16.62 5.61
N ALA A 130 15.08 -17.57 5.15
CA ALA A 130 15.08 -18.02 3.76
C ALA A 130 14.76 -16.86 2.80
N LEU A 131 13.71 -16.08 3.10
CA LEU A 131 13.36 -14.86 2.35
C LEU A 131 14.51 -13.85 2.29
N ALA A 132 15.21 -13.63 3.40
CA ALA A 132 16.35 -12.71 3.47
C ALA A 132 17.53 -13.19 2.60
N ILE A 133 17.81 -14.50 2.59
CA ILE A 133 18.86 -15.10 1.74
C ILE A 133 18.48 -14.98 0.26
N ASP A 134 17.23 -15.27 -0.10
CA ASP A 134 16.76 -15.12 -1.48
C ASP A 134 16.87 -13.67 -1.97
N MET A 135 16.51 -12.70 -1.13
CA MET A 135 16.69 -11.28 -1.45
C MET A 135 18.17 -10.92 -1.68
N ALA A 136 19.08 -11.45 -0.86
CA ALA A 136 20.51 -11.21 -1.01
C ALA A 136 21.08 -11.86 -2.29
N ALA A 137 20.58 -13.05 -2.66
CA ALA A 137 20.96 -13.72 -3.90
C ALA A 137 20.51 -12.92 -5.14
N VAL A 138 19.26 -12.45 -5.15
CA VAL A 138 18.72 -11.61 -6.24
C VAL A 138 19.49 -10.29 -6.35
N ALA A 139 19.88 -9.67 -5.23
CA ALA A 139 20.68 -8.44 -5.23
C ALA A 139 22.05 -8.63 -5.89
N LYS A 140 22.66 -9.82 -5.74
CA LYS A 140 23.95 -10.16 -6.34
C LYS A 140 23.87 -10.36 -7.86
N GLU A 141 22.73 -10.82 -8.37
CA GLU A 141 22.52 -11.08 -9.81
C GLU A 141 22.13 -9.82 -10.61
N ARG A 142 21.64 -8.77 -9.94
CA ARG A 142 21.30 -7.50 -10.60
C ARG A 142 22.54 -6.70 -10.99
N ASP A 143 22.54 -6.18 -12.22
CA ASP A 143 23.52 -5.20 -12.68
C ASP A 143 23.44 -3.95 -11.79
N GLY A 144 24.46 -3.73 -10.96
CA GLY A 144 24.54 -2.64 -9.98
C GLY A 144 24.65 -3.09 -8.52
N GLY A 145 24.38 -4.37 -8.20
CA GLY A 145 24.64 -4.95 -6.87
C GLY A 145 23.79 -4.38 -5.73
N LEU A 146 22.64 -3.77 -6.04
CA LEU A 146 21.73 -3.18 -5.05
C LEU A 146 20.57 -4.13 -4.73
N SER A 147 20.24 -4.25 -3.44
CA SER A 147 19.04 -4.98 -3.00
C SER A 147 17.75 -4.20 -3.25
N GLY A 148 17.83 -2.87 -3.14
CA GLY A 148 16.72 -1.94 -3.33
C GLY A 148 16.63 -1.39 -4.77
N ILE A 149 15.64 -0.53 -4.99
CA ILE A 149 15.45 0.19 -6.24
C ILE A 149 16.47 1.35 -6.30
N SER A 150 17.26 1.43 -7.36
CA SER A 150 18.24 2.51 -7.55
C SER A 150 17.54 3.87 -7.69
N THR A 151 18.03 4.88 -6.97
CA THR A 151 17.57 6.27 -7.09
C THR A 151 18.10 6.97 -8.35
N GLY A 152 19.04 6.35 -9.05
CA GLY A 152 19.84 6.98 -10.11
C GLY A 152 20.97 7.88 -9.58
N ILE A 153 21.08 8.05 -8.26
CA ILE A 153 22.14 8.82 -7.62
C ILE A 153 23.12 7.84 -6.96
N HIS A 154 24.19 7.49 -7.67
CA HIS A 154 25.13 6.43 -7.25
C HIS A 154 25.68 6.62 -5.83
N SER A 155 26.01 7.85 -5.44
CA SER A 155 26.53 8.13 -4.11
C SER A 155 25.49 7.91 -3.00
N LEU A 156 24.21 8.15 -3.29
CA LEU A 156 23.10 7.89 -2.37
C LEU A 156 22.80 6.38 -2.31
N ASP A 157 22.72 5.73 -3.46
CA ASP A 157 22.49 4.29 -3.58
C ASP A 157 23.57 3.48 -2.86
N SER A 158 24.84 3.88 -2.99
CA SER A 158 25.96 3.22 -2.30
C SER A 158 25.87 3.27 -0.77
N LYS A 159 25.19 4.29 -0.22
CA LYS A 159 25.02 4.46 1.24
C LYS A 159 23.78 3.75 1.77
N MET A 160 22.71 3.68 0.97
CA MET A 160 21.42 3.12 1.40
C MET A 160 21.17 1.70 0.88
N GLY A 161 21.95 1.22 -0.09
CA GLY A 161 21.68 -0.03 -0.80
C GLY A 161 20.49 0.08 -1.77
N GLY A 162 20.14 1.30 -2.19
CA GLY A 162 18.90 1.62 -2.91
C GLY A 162 17.68 1.75 -1.99
N LEU A 163 16.52 2.04 -2.57
CA LEU A 163 15.24 2.14 -1.85
C LEU A 163 14.69 0.75 -1.57
N GLN A 164 14.62 0.36 -0.30
CA GLN A 164 14.11 -0.97 0.08
C GLN A 164 12.58 -0.99 0.09
N ARG A 165 12.01 -2.15 -0.22
CA ARG A 165 10.56 -2.34 -0.17
C ARG A 165 10.07 -2.24 1.27
N SER A 166 8.89 -1.65 1.45
CA SER A 166 8.25 -1.41 2.76
C SER A 166 8.88 -0.33 3.64
N ASP A 167 9.93 0.36 3.17
CA ASP A 167 10.54 1.46 3.88
C ASP A 167 9.77 2.77 3.68
N LEU A 168 9.71 3.57 4.75
CA LEU A 168 9.28 4.96 4.73
C LEU A 168 10.54 5.84 4.80
N ILE A 169 10.81 6.54 3.71
CA ILE A 169 11.91 7.47 3.56
C ILE A 169 11.36 8.89 3.73
N ILE A 170 11.87 9.64 4.69
CA ILE A 170 11.49 11.04 4.91
C ILE A 170 12.54 11.94 4.28
N LEU A 171 12.13 12.75 3.30
CA LEU A 171 13.00 13.78 2.71
C LEU A 171 12.66 15.15 3.28
N ALA A 172 13.54 15.70 4.11
CA ALA A 172 13.26 16.90 4.89
C ALA A 172 14.10 18.11 4.48
N GLY A 173 13.54 19.31 4.68
CA GLY A 173 14.22 20.55 4.30
C GLY A 173 13.33 21.78 4.42
N ARG A 174 13.94 22.96 4.44
CA ARG A 174 13.22 24.25 4.42
C ARG A 174 12.65 24.56 3.02
N PRO A 175 11.68 25.48 2.91
CA PRO A 175 11.26 26.00 1.61
C PRO A 175 12.47 26.47 0.78
N GLY A 176 12.50 26.12 -0.50
CA GLY A 176 13.59 26.50 -1.42
C GLY A 176 14.86 25.66 -1.35
N MET A 177 14.99 24.70 -0.42
CA MET A 177 16.17 23.81 -0.34
C MET A 177 16.19 22.68 -1.40
N GLY A 178 15.24 22.66 -2.34
CA GLY A 178 15.27 21.70 -3.46
C GLY A 178 14.66 20.32 -3.18
N LYS A 179 13.89 20.12 -2.09
CA LYS A 179 13.24 18.84 -1.76
C LYS A 179 12.45 18.25 -2.94
N THR A 180 11.51 19.02 -3.50
CA THR A 180 10.69 18.61 -4.64
C THR A 180 11.56 18.28 -5.84
N SER A 181 12.61 19.08 -6.12
CA SER A 181 13.51 18.81 -7.24
C SER A 181 14.25 17.48 -7.07
N LEU A 182 14.77 17.20 -5.87
CA LEU A 182 15.42 15.92 -5.59
C LEU A 182 14.44 14.74 -5.71
N ALA A 183 13.25 14.85 -5.12
CA ALA A 183 12.22 13.81 -5.19
C ALA A 183 11.76 13.54 -6.62
N THR A 184 11.60 14.60 -7.42
CA THR A 184 11.22 14.50 -8.83
C THR A 184 12.31 13.83 -9.66
N ASN A 185 13.58 14.15 -9.40
CA ASN A 185 14.71 13.49 -10.05
C ASN A 185 14.75 11.99 -9.76
N ILE A 186 14.62 11.62 -8.48
CA ILE A 186 14.60 10.21 -8.06
C ILE A 186 13.43 9.50 -8.75
N ALA A 187 12.22 10.08 -8.69
CA ALA A 187 11.04 9.52 -9.32
C ALA A 187 11.21 9.33 -10.84
N TYR A 188 11.74 10.33 -11.53
CA TYR A 188 11.98 10.25 -12.97
C TYR A 188 13.05 9.22 -13.32
N ASN A 189 14.19 9.19 -12.63
CA ASN A 189 15.28 8.23 -12.90
C ASN A 189 14.80 6.78 -12.73
N ILE A 190 14.02 6.51 -11.68
CA ILE A 190 13.44 5.19 -11.43
C ILE A 190 12.48 4.79 -12.55
N ALA A 191 11.59 5.70 -12.96
CA ALA A 191 10.62 5.42 -14.00
C ALA A 191 11.28 5.30 -15.38
N ALA A 192 12.27 6.15 -15.69
CA ALA A 192 13.00 6.12 -16.96
C ALA A 192 13.84 4.84 -17.12
N ALA A 193 14.33 4.27 -16.03
CA ALA A 193 15.04 3.00 -16.00
C ALA A 193 14.10 1.77 -16.00
N TYR A 194 12.78 1.96 -16.13
CA TYR A 194 11.83 0.86 -16.03
C TYR A 194 11.98 -0.15 -17.17
N GLU A 195 12.32 -1.38 -16.80
CA GLU A 195 12.35 -2.53 -17.68
C GLU A 195 11.46 -3.63 -17.08
N GLY A 196 10.25 -3.76 -17.62
CA GLY A 196 9.30 -4.79 -17.18
C GLY A 196 9.64 -6.17 -17.74
N GLU A 197 9.65 -7.17 -16.87
CA GLU A 197 9.84 -8.58 -17.21
C GLU A 197 8.59 -9.38 -16.84
N VAL A 198 8.11 -10.21 -17.78
CA VAL A 198 6.96 -11.09 -17.54
C VAL A 198 7.44 -12.34 -16.81
N GLN A 199 6.92 -12.56 -15.61
CA GLN A 199 7.18 -13.72 -14.77
C GLN A 199 6.44 -14.96 -15.31
N SER A 200 6.87 -16.14 -14.84
CA SER A 200 6.27 -17.43 -15.22
C SER A 200 4.80 -17.58 -14.85
N ASP A 201 4.31 -16.80 -13.88
CA ASP A 201 2.91 -16.76 -13.46
C ASP A 201 2.06 -15.72 -14.24
N GLY A 202 2.66 -15.05 -15.23
CA GLY A 202 2.02 -14.01 -16.02
C GLY A 202 2.01 -12.63 -15.37
N SER A 203 2.56 -12.47 -14.15
CA SER A 203 2.73 -11.17 -13.52
C SER A 203 3.89 -10.38 -14.16
N MET A 204 3.80 -9.05 -14.18
CA MET A 204 4.93 -8.20 -14.56
C MET A 204 5.74 -7.82 -13.32
N LYS A 205 7.06 -7.97 -13.39
CA LYS A 205 8.00 -7.52 -12.36
C LYS A 205 9.05 -6.62 -13.01
N ALA A 206 9.38 -5.49 -12.37
CA ALA A 206 10.48 -4.65 -12.82
C ALA A 206 11.81 -5.39 -12.64
N ARG A 207 12.56 -5.58 -13.73
CA ARG A 207 13.96 -6.00 -13.69
C ARG A 207 14.84 -4.84 -13.23
N ASN A 208 14.66 -3.69 -13.88
CA ASN A 208 15.29 -2.41 -13.56
C ASN A 208 14.21 -1.31 -13.40
N GLY A 209 14.54 -0.26 -12.64
CA GLY A 209 13.63 0.85 -12.38
C GLY A 209 12.34 0.41 -11.68
N GLY A 210 11.25 1.09 -11.97
CA GLY A 210 9.94 0.77 -11.39
C GLY A 210 8.81 1.65 -11.89
N VAL A 211 7.58 1.19 -11.68
CA VAL A 211 6.39 2.04 -11.84
C VAL A 211 6.30 3.00 -10.66
N VAL A 212 6.24 4.30 -10.92
CA VAL A 212 6.27 5.34 -9.88
C VAL A 212 4.94 6.07 -9.79
N GLY A 213 4.37 6.13 -8.59
CA GLY A 213 3.26 7.01 -8.26
C GLY A 213 3.76 8.27 -7.54
N PHE A 214 3.29 9.44 -7.95
CA PHE A 214 3.69 10.73 -7.38
C PHE A 214 2.46 11.54 -6.97
N TYR A 215 2.27 11.73 -5.67
CA TYR A 215 1.28 12.66 -5.14
C TYR A 215 1.89 14.04 -5.00
N SER A 216 1.46 14.97 -5.86
CA SER A 216 1.89 16.37 -5.86
C SER A 216 0.80 17.23 -5.23
N LEU A 217 0.89 17.43 -3.91
CA LEU A 217 -0.15 18.09 -3.12
C LEU A 217 -0.01 19.62 -3.12
N GLU A 218 1.19 20.13 -3.41
CA GLU A 218 1.48 21.57 -3.52
C GLU A 218 1.40 22.08 -4.96
N MET A 219 1.96 21.32 -5.91
CA MET A 219 2.14 21.75 -7.29
C MET A 219 1.17 21.05 -8.25
N SER A 220 0.82 21.71 -9.36
CA SER A 220 0.07 21.05 -10.43
C SER A 220 0.94 20.04 -11.20
N SER A 221 0.32 19.04 -11.82
CA SER A 221 0.99 18.06 -12.68
C SER A 221 1.74 18.73 -13.82
N GLU A 222 1.20 19.83 -14.37
CA GLU A 222 1.84 20.61 -15.44
C GLU A 222 3.13 21.30 -14.96
N GLN A 223 3.12 21.87 -13.76
CA GLN A 223 4.30 22.49 -13.18
C GLN A 223 5.39 21.46 -12.88
N LEU A 224 5.01 20.28 -12.39
CA LEU A 224 5.92 19.18 -12.14
C LEU A 224 6.53 18.65 -13.45
N ALA A 225 5.68 18.38 -14.46
CA ALA A 225 6.13 17.94 -15.78
C ALA A 225 7.07 18.96 -16.45
N THR A 226 6.76 20.25 -16.35
CA THR A 226 7.63 21.33 -16.88
C THR A 226 9.01 21.32 -16.21
N ARG A 227 9.10 21.01 -14.91
CA ARG A 227 10.39 20.88 -14.22
C ARG A 227 11.18 19.69 -14.74
N ILE A 228 10.54 18.52 -14.86
CA ILE A 228 11.19 17.32 -15.39
C ILE A 228 11.71 17.59 -16.80
N ILE A 229 10.87 18.15 -17.69
CA ILE A 229 11.27 18.45 -19.06
C ILE A 229 12.46 19.42 -19.06
N SER A 230 12.36 20.51 -18.30
CA SER A 230 13.44 21.51 -18.18
C SER A 230 14.77 20.90 -17.77
N GLU A 231 14.74 19.94 -16.84
CA GLU A 231 15.90 19.22 -16.35
C GLU A 231 16.47 18.26 -17.39
N GLN A 232 15.61 17.53 -18.10
CA GLN A 232 16.04 16.57 -19.13
C GLN A 232 16.55 17.23 -20.41
N THR A 233 16.03 18.40 -20.76
CA THR A 233 16.43 19.12 -21.99
C THR A 233 17.49 20.18 -21.76
N GLU A 234 17.83 20.46 -20.50
CA GLU A 234 18.67 21.59 -20.08
C GLU A 234 18.14 22.96 -20.57
N VAL A 235 16.83 23.04 -20.87
CA VAL A 235 16.16 24.28 -21.28
C VAL A 235 15.54 24.90 -20.05
N SER A 236 15.81 26.18 -19.80
CA SER A 236 15.31 26.88 -18.61
C SER A 236 13.79 26.81 -18.47
N SER A 237 13.29 26.37 -17.31
CA SER A 237 11.85 26.36 -17.02
C SER A 237 11.20 27.76 -17.10
N SER A 238 11.97 28.84 -16.88
CA SER A 238 11.47 30.21 -17.06
C SER A 238 11.29 30.57 -18.53
N LYS A 239 12.15 30.07 -19.42
CA LYS A 239 12.02 30.27 -20.87
C LYS A 239 10.79 29.54 -21.39
N ILE A 240 10.64 28.27 -21.00
CA ILE A 240 9.47 27.44 -21.34
C ILE A 240 8.18 28.13 -20.89
N ARG A 241 8.09 28.58 -19.63
CA ARG A 241 6.89 29.28 -19.12
C ARG A 241 6.59 30.60 -19.81
N ARG A 242 7.62 31.32 -20.29
CA ARG A 242 7.46 32.62 -20.96
C ARG A 242 7.25 32.50 -22.47
N GLY A 243 7.38 31.30 -23.03
CA GLY A 243 7.38 31.09 -24.48
C GLY A 243 8.62 31.64 -25.19
N ASP A 244 9.69 31.97 -24.45
CA ASP A 244 10.96 32.46 -24.98
C ASP A 244 11.88 31.28 -25.34
N ILE A 245 11.41 30.46 -26.29
CA ILE A 245 12.08 29.25 -26.77
C ILE A 245 12.41 29.43 -28.26
N ASN A 246 13.64 29.07 -28.64
CA ASN A 246 14.04 29.04 -30.05
C ASN A 246 13.71 27.67 -30.68
N ASP A 247 13.90 27.54 -31.99
CA ASP A 247 13.59 26.29 -32.72
C ASP A 247 14.39 25.09 -32.20
N ALA A 248 15.65 25.28 -31.81
CA ALA A 248 16.49 24.21 -31.25
C ALA A 248 16.01 23.76 -29.86
N ASP A 249 15.55 24.70 -29.03
CA ASP A 249 14.93 24.40 -27.74
C ASP A 249 13.62 23.62 -27.96
N LEU A 250 12.80 24.04 -28.94
CA LEU A 250 11.56 23.37 -29.28
C LEU A 250 11.80 21.92 -29.75
N GLU A 251 12.80 21.68 -30.61
CA GLU A 251 13.19 20.34 -31.04
C GLU A 251 13.55 19.44 -29.85
N LYS A 252 14.34 19.94 -28.90
CA LYS A 252 14.68 19.21 -27.67
C LYS A 252 13.45 18.87 -26.84
N LEU A 253 12.53 19.83 -26.68
CA LEU A 253 11.29 19.63 -25.91
C LEU A 253 10.40 18.56 -26.56
N VAL A 254 10.26 18.59 -27.88
CA VAL A 254 9.47 17.60 -28.62
C VAL A 254 10.09 16.19 -28.50
N ALA A 255 11.42 16.07 -28.68
CA ALA A 255 12.11 14.80 -28.53
C ALA A 255 11.97 14.23 -27.10
N CYS A 256 12.10 15.08 -26.08
CA CYS A 256 11.92 14.70 -24.68
C CYS A 256 10.48 14.24 -24.41
N SER A 257 9.47 14.93 -24.96
CA SER A 257 8.06 14.54 -24.81
C SER A 257 7.78 13.13 -25.34
N MET A 258 8.39 12.74 -26.46
CA MET A 258 8.25 11.38 -27.01
C MET A 258 8.89 10.32 -26.11
N MET A 259 10.02 10.61 -25.47
CA MET A 259 10.62 9.71 -24.49
C MET A 259 9.73 9.57 -23.24
N MET A 260 9.19 10.69 -22.75
CA MET A 260 8.34 10.73 -21.56
C MET A 260 7.06 9.92 -21.70
N GLN A 261 6.50 9.77 -22.91
CA GLN A 261 5.30 8.95 -23.12
C GLN A 261 5.47 7.48 -22.71
N LYS A 262 6.70 6.97 -22.67
CA LYS A 262 7.01 5.58 -22.30
C LYS A 262 7.34 5.42 -20.81
N VAL A 263 7.51 6.51 -20.08
CA VAL A 263 7.94 6.51 -18.68
C VAL A 263 6.72 6.24 -17.78
N PRO A 264 6.70 5.17 -16.97
CA PRO A 264 5.59 4.83 -16.08
C PRO A 264 5.58 5.68 -14.80
N LEU A 265 5.53 7.01 -14.96
CA LEU A 265 5.41 7.98 -13.87
C LEU A 265 3.98 8.55 -13.85
N TYR A 266 3.23 8.23 -12.80
CA TYR A 266 1.82 8.61 -12.66
C TYR A 266 1.67 9.69 -11.59
N ILE A 267 1.12 10.85 -11.96
CA ILE A 267 1.00 12.00 -11.06
C ILE A 267 -0.47 12.19 -10.65
N ASP A 268 -0.69 12.37 -9.35
CA ASP A 268 -1.95 12.82 -8.77
C ASP A 268 -1.75 14.18 -8.08
N GLN A 269 -2.41 15.21 -8.58
CA GLN A 269 -2.30 16.59 -8.09
C GLN A 269 -3.40 17.00 -7.08
N THR A 270 -4.11 16.01 -6.52
CA THR A 270 -5.25 16.28 -5.63
C THR A 270 -4.76 16.83 -4.29
N GLY A 271 -4.93 18.14 -4.06
CA GLY A 271 -4.63 18.79 -2.77
C GLY A 271 -5.57 18.37 -1.64
N GLY A 272 -5.09 18.41 -0.40
CA GLY A 272 -5.90 18.14 0.79
C GLY A 272 -6.39 16.69 0.92
N ILE A 273 -5.81 15.75 0.17
CA ILE A 273 -6.19 14.33 0.16
C ILE A 273 -5.99 13.70 1.54
N SER A 274 -6.94 12.85 1.95
CA SER A 274 -6.80 12.08 3.19
C SER A 274 -5.87 10.88 2.99
N ILE A 275 -5.27 10.37 4.07
CA ILE A 275 -4.44 9.15 4.01
C ILE A 275 -5.23 7.94 3.46
N ALA A 276 -6.51 7.84 3.78
CA ALA A 276 -7.38 6.77 3.29
C ALA A 276 -7.60 6.86 1.76
N GLN A 277 -7.90 8.06 1.26
CA GLN A 277 -8.06 8.31 -0.17
C GLN A 277 -6.75 8.06 -0.94
N LEU A 278 -5.62 8.52 -0.38
CA LEU A 278 -4.28 8.27 -0.94
C LEU A 278 -3.99 6.77 -1.03
N ALA A 279 -4.24 6.02 0.04
CA ALA A 279 -4.08 4.58 0.08
C ALA A 279 -4.96 3.87 -0.96
N ALA A 280 -6.24 4.23 -1.05
CA ALA A 280 -7.18 3.66 -2.02
C ALA A 280 -6.71 3.87 -3.48
N ARG A 281 -6.23 5.07 -3.80
CA ARG A 281 -5.71 5.40 -5.14
C ARG A 281 -4.37 4.69 -5.43
N ALA A 282 -3.48 4.58 -4.44
CA ALA A 282 -2.22 3.85 -4.59
C ALA A 282 -2.47 2.35 -4.84
N ARG A 283 -3.40 1.73 -4.09
CA ARG A 283 -3.85 0.35 -4.32
C ARG A 283 -4.45 0.15 -5.71
N ARG A 284 -5.27 1.11 -6.18
CA ARG A 284 -5.85 1.07 -7.52
C ARG A 284 -4.76 1.12 -8.59
N LEU A 285 -3.77 2.01 -8.45
CA LEU A 285 -2.63 2.10 -9.36
C LEU A 285 -1.84 0.79 -9.38
N LYS A 286 -1.49 0.25 -8.21
CA LYS A 286 -0.78 -1.04 -8.08
C LYS A 286 -1.51 -2.18 -8.80
N ARG A 287 -2.83 -2.27 -8.64
CA ARG A 287 -3.64 -3.32 -9.31
C ARG A 287 -3.74 -3.15 -10.82
N GLN A 288 -3.85 -1.92 -11.32
CA GLN A 288 -4.09 -1.66 -12.74
C GLN A 288 -2.81 -1.62 -13.57
N ARG A 289 -1.71 -1.11 -13.00
CA ARG A 289 -0.47 -0.79 -13.74
C ARG A 289 0.79 -1.34 -13.08
N GLY A 290 0.69 -1.88 -11.86
CA GLY A 290 1.85 -2.06 -10.98
C GLY A 290 2.16 -0.79 -10.20
N LEU A 291 2.96 -0.94 -9.15
CA LEU A 291 3.51 0.15 -8.36
C LEU A 291 4.76 -0.39 -7.65
N ASP A 292 5.88 0.30 -7.84
CA ASP A 292 7.16 -0.05 -7.25
C ASP A 292 7.67 1.02 -6.29
N VAL A 293 7.34 2.30 -6.51
CA VAL A 293 7.73 3.40 -5.62
C VAL A 293 6.60 4.41 -5.52
N LEU A 294 6.39 4.95 -4.33
CA LEU A 294 5.45 6.04 -4.10
C LEU A 294 6.16 7.28 -3.57
N VAL A 295 5.83 8.45 -4.11
CA VAL A 295 6.33 9.75 -3.65
C VAL A 295 5.16 10.62 -3.21
N VAL A 296 5.30 11.30 -2.07
CA VAL A 296 4.29 12.22 -1.52
C VAL A 296 4.93 13.58 -1.22
N ASP A 297 4.57 14.60 -2.00
CA ASP A 297 5.06 15.98 -1.87
C ASP A 297 3.93 16.94 -1.47
N TYR A 298 3.77 17.32 -0.20
CA TYR A 298 4.49 16.90 1.01
C TYR A 298 3.48 16.59 2.13
N VAL A 299 3.90 15.83 3.15
CA VAL A 299 2.98 15.23 4.13
C VAL A 299 2.13 16.26 4.88
N GLN A 300 2.66 17.46 5.14
CA GLN A 300 1.92 18.52 5.82
C GLN A 300 0.84 19.20 4.94
N LEU A 301 0.54 18.72 3.74
CA LEU A 301 -0.65 19.12 2.97
C LEU A 301 -1.74 18.06 2.94
N MET A 302 -1.50 16.89 3.53
CA MET A 302 -2.51 15.86 3.73
C MET A 302 -3.45 16.22 4.88
N THR A 303 -4.65 15.67 4.82
CA THR A 303 -5.66 15.76 5.88
C THR A 303 -5.72 14.45 6.67
N GLY A 304 -5.75 14.55 7.99
CA GLY A 304 -6.05 13.42 8.86
C GLY A 304 -7.55 13.13 8.92
N SER A 305 -7.91 11.96 9.47
CA SER A 305 -9.30 11.51 9.64
C SER A 305 -10.04 12.16 10.83
N GLY A 306 -9.42 13.11 11.53
CA GLY A 306 -9.92 13.70 12.78
C GLY A 306 -10.85 14.91 12.60
N LYS A 307 -11.68 15.19 13.62
CA LYS A 307 -12.48 16.43 13.71
C LYS A 307 -11.55 17.65 13.84
N SER A 308 -11.97 18.81 13.33
CA SER A 308 -11.20 20.06 13.14
C SER A 308 -10.50 20.71 14.37
N ASN A 309 -10.37 20.00 15.50
CA ASN A 309 -9.76 20.48 16.75
C ASN A 309 -8.60 19.60 17.26
N GLU A 310 -8.14 18.60 16.50
CA GLU A 310 -6.96 17.80 16.86
C GLU A 310 -5.65 18.59 16.69
N ASN A 311 -4.67 18.27 17.55
CA ASN A 311 -3.35 18.89 17.50
C ASN A 311 -2.65 18.47 16.21
N ARG A 312 -2.15 19.43 15.41
CA ARG A 312 -1.48 19.17 14.12
C ARG A 312 -0.37 18.12 14.20
N VAL A 313 0.30 18.03 15.35
CA VAL A 313 1.33 17.02 15.63
C VAL A 313 0.76 15.59 15.62
N GLN A 314 -0.42 15.39 16.19
CA GLN A 314 -1.10 14.08 16.20
C GLN A 314 -1.58 13.70 14.80
N GLU A 315 -2.06 14.68 14.03
CA GLU A 315 -2.49 14.47 12.65
C GLU A 315 -1.33 14.00 11.77
N ILE A 316 -0.17 14.66 11.87
CA ILE A 316 1.02 14.26 11.12
C ILE A 316 1.52 12.87 11.55
N THR A 317 1.45 12.56 12.85
CA THR A 317 1.77 11.22 13.37
C THR A 317 0.86 10.15 12.75
N GLN A 318 -0.46 10.39 12.69
CA GLN A 318 -1.39 9.46 12.04
C GLN A 318 -1.06 9.28 10.54
N ILE A 319 -0.69 10.36 9.86
CA ILE A 319 -0.29 10.31 8.44
C ILE A 319 0.98 9.48 8.26
N THR A 320 2.04 9.70 9.04
CA THR A 320 3.30 8.95 8.89
C THR A 320 3.14 7.47 9.24
N THR A 321 2.42 7.16 10.32
CA THR A 321 2.10 5.78 10.68
C THR A 321 1.26 5.10 9.57
N GLY A 322 0.28 5.81 9.02
CA GLY A 322 -0.53 5.32 7.90
C GLY A 322 0.28 5.09 6.62
N LEU A 323 1.22 5.98 6.29
CA LEU A 323 2.15 5.80 5.17
C LEU A 323 3.06 4.59 5.41
N LYS A 324 3.62 4.41 6.61
CA LYS A 324 4.45 3.24 6.94
C LYS A 324 3.66 1.94 6.80
N ALA A 325 2.42 1.90 7.26
CA ALA A 325 1.53 0.75 7.09
C ALA A 325 1.25 0.48 5.60
N LEU A 326 0.95 1.53 4.82
CA LEU A 326 0.72 1.43 3.38
C LEU A 326 1.95 0.89 2.64
N GLY A 327 3.16 1.35 3.00
CA GLY A 327 4.41 0.87 2.41
C GLY A 327 4.61 -0.64 2.61
N LYS A 328 4.31 -1.13 3.82
CA LYS A 328 4.34 -2.57 4.16
C LYS A 328 3.28 -3.37 3.40
N GLU A 329 2.04 -2.91 3.42
CA GLU A 329 0.92 -3.55 2.71
C GLU A 329 1.19 -3.64 1.21
N LEU A 330 1.65 -2.55 0.61
CA LEU A 330 1.96 -2.50 -0.81
C LEU A 330 3.35 -3.06 -1.12
N ASN A 331 4.19 -3.40 -0.15
CA ASN A 331 5.56 -3.85 -0.36
C ASN A 331 6.35 -2.94 -1.35
N VAL A 332 6.25 -1.63 -1.14
CA VAL A 332 6.94 -0.58 -1.92
C VAL A 332 7.60 0.43 -0.98
N PRO A 333 8.77 1.00 -1.33
CA PRO A 333 9.27 2.20 -0.68
C PRO A 333 8.31 3.38 -0.87
N ILE A 334 8.17 4.19 0.18
CA ILE A 334 7.46 5.47 0.13
C ILE A 334 8.44 6.60 0.48
N ILE A 335 8.61 7.56 -0.41
CA ILE A 335 9.35 8.80 -0.18
C ILE A 335 8.35 9.89 0.20
N ALA A 336 8.34 10.30 1.45
CA ALA A 336 7.44 11.33 1.95
C ALA A 336 8.23 12.62 2.26
N LEU A 337 7.88 13.70 1.58
CA LEU A 337 8.57 14.97 1.77
C LEU A 337 8.01 15.64 3.02
N SER A 338 8.89 16.28 3.78
CA SER A 338 8.54 16.98 5.01
C SER A 338 9.19 18.36 5.06
N GLN A 339 8.44 19.35 5.51
CA GLN A 339 8.99 20.68 5.77
C GLN A 339 9.51 20.80 7.20
N LEU A 340 10.75 21.28 7.34
CA LEU A 340 11.37 21.54 8.64
C LEU A 340 10.82 22.82 9.30
N SER A 341 10.92 22.86 10.64
CA SER A 341 10.68 24.07 11.43
C SER A 341 11.54 25.27 11.00
N ARG A 342 11.05 26.49 11.26
CA ARG A 342 11.85 27.72 11.08
C ARG A 342 12.99 27.83 12.08
N GLN A 343 12.97 27.07 13.19
CA GLN A 343 14.00 27.12 14.23
C GLN A 343 15.43 26.84 13.70
N VAL A 344 15.56 26.06 12.62
CA VAL A 344 16.84 25.80 11.95
C VAL A 344 17.54 27.09 11.52
N GLU A 345 16.76 28.11 11.14
CA GLU A 345 17.30 29.40 10.66
C GLU A 345 17.86 30.26 11.79
N SER A 346 17.43 30.01 13.04
CA SER A 346 17.88 30.76 14.23
C SER A 346 19.15 30.21 14.87
N ARG A 347 19.65 29.03 14.46
CA ARG A 347 20.91 28.48 14.93
C ARG A 347 22.10 29.04 14.15
N ASP A 348 23.26 29.08 14.81
CA ASP A 348 24.53 29.39 14.15
C ASP A 348 24.88 28.31 13.09
N ASP A 349 24.74 27.03 13.45
CA ASP A 349 24.77 25.92 12.49
C ASP A 349 23.37 25.65 11.94
N LYS A 350 23.19 26.02 10.66
CA LYS A 350 21.93 25.88 9.91
C LYS A 350 21.77 24.52 9.24
N ARG A 351 22.65 23.56 9.51
CA ARG A 351 22.46 22.17 9.08
C ARG A 351 21.23 21.59 9.77
N PRO A 352 20.29 20.97 9.02
CA PRO A 352 19.19 20.22 9.59
C PRO A 352 19.64 19.13 10.55
N GLN A 353 18.88 18.92 11.61
CA GLN A 353 19.05 17.88 12.62
C GLN A 353 17.69 17.17 12.82
N LEU A 354 17.72 15.94 13.36
CA LEU A 354 16.49 15.17 13.61
C LEU A 354 15.50 15.90 14.53
N SER A 355 16.01 16.70 15.48
CA SER A 355 15.18 17.57 16.34
C SER A 355 14.32 18.56 15.56
N ASP A 356 14.70 18.91 14.34
CA ASP A 356 14.00 19.91 13.53
C ASP A 356 12.75 19.33 12.85
N LEU A 357 12.66 17.99 12.80
CA LEU A 357 11.46 17.23 12.44
C LEU A 357 10.52 17.01 13.64
N ARG A 358 11.05 17.15 14.87
CA ARG A 358 10.36 16.82 16.13
C ARG A 358 9.15 17.72 16.42
N GLU A 359 9.13 18.95 15.89
CA GLU A 359 7.94 19.80 15.96
C GLU A 359 6.74 19.24 15.16
N SER A 360 6.96 18.21 14.34
CA SER A 360 5.92 17.50 13.59
C SER A 360 5.55 16.13 14.18
N GLY A 361 6.08 15.74 15.35
CA GLY A 361 5.71 14.49 16.03
C GLY A 361 6.68 13.33 15.80
N SER A 362 6.16 12.09 15.85
CA SER A 362 6.89 10.81 15.77
C SER A 362 7.42 10.44 14.38
N ILE A 363 7.57 11.42 13.47
CA ILE A 363 8.07 11.19 12.10
C ILE A 363 9.41 10.43 12.14
N GLU A 364 10.31 10.81 13.05
CA GLU A 364 11.61 10.16 13.23
C GLU A 364 11.47 8.68 13.64
N GLN A 365 10.42 8.34 14.40
CA GLN A 365 10.22 6.98 14.90
C GLN A 365 9.58 6.06 13.85
N ASP A 366 8.77 6.61 12.96
CA ASP A 366 8.08 5.86 11.91
C ASP A 366 8.94 5.66 10.65
N ALA A 367 9.93 6.55 10.43
CA ALA A 367 10.82 6.53 9.28
C ALA A 367 11.94 5.49 9.43
N ASP A 368 12.23 4.75 8.38
CA ASP A 368 13.41 3.87 8.34
C ASP A 368 14.65 4.64 7.89
N VAL A 369 14.47 5.67 7.05
CA VAL A 369 15.54 6.56 6.57
C VAL A 369 15.07 8.00 6.59
N VAL A 370 15.92 8.90 7.07
CA VAL A 370 15.71 10.36 7.03
C VAL A 370 16.84 11.00 6.21
N LEU A 371 16.46 11.78 5.19
CA LEU A 371 17.33 12.50 4.26
C LEU A 371 17.26 14.01 4.43
#